data_AF-A0A5T1E179-F1
#
_entry.id   AF-A0A5T1E179-F1
#
_cell.length_a   1.000
_cell.length_b   1.000
_cell.length_c   1.000
_cell.angle_alpha   90.00
_cell.angle_beta   90.00
_cell.angle_gamma   90.00
#
_symmetry.space_group_name_H-M   'P 1'
#
loop_
_entity.id
_entity.type
_entity.pdbx_description
1 polymer ?
#
loop_
_entity_poly.entity_id
_entity_poly.type
_entity_poly.pdbx_seq_one_letter_code
_entity_poly.pdbx_strand_id
1 'polypeptide(L)'
;MQISNLGELLNATLIHEGSVLSVEGFAINLNELKAGFAFFNNDKKEITQAVKKGAYAIITENDITIEDKDIFYFRVENLEQALVRFLRFFCEDKECEFLLFKSYELSLCKAFYFNILKGNIFVDFEKLIKAKKGEIFCYCEENYLNKLCAYSHSLKDANFTLLSRSSFFFTTLICENLYFKNLNLPFFYANSFAKIISFLKEKSQKIIFDFNKIDDFKIYFIDDKFEITPFGSSSQAFIVSNNQNTFEFWKEKFKNIKDFKIASKNSLFCDFSYNQLSDLRKLKNFKYCLILENYDIFEQEFENKENQTPSLF
;
A
#
# COMPACT_ATOMS: atom_id res chain seq x y z
N MET A 1 23.48 5.65 16.01
CA MET A 1 23.65 7.07 15.61
C MET A 1 24.15 7.85 16.81
N GLN A 2 25.12 8.76 16.63
CA GLN A 2 25.55 9.67 17.70
C GLN A 2 24.37 10.58 18.09
N ILE A 3 24.11 10.72 19.39
CA ILE A 3 22.95 11.46 19.90
C ILE A 3 23.08 12.96 19.62
N SER A 4 24.30 13.51 19.61
CA SER A 4 24.55 14.89 19.17
C SER A 4 24.05 15.13 17.75
N ASN A 5 24.41 14.25 16.81
CA ASN A 5 24.00 14.34 15.41
C ASN A 5 22.48 14.18 15.28
N LEU A 6 21.86 13.34 16.12
CA LEU A 6 20.41 13.21 16.17
C LEU A 6 19.76 14.53 16.59
N GLY A 7 20.24 15.16 17.67
CA GLY A 7 19.73 16.46 18.12
C GLY A 7 19.81 17.55 17.04
N GLU A 8 20.95 17.64 16.36
CA GLU A 8 21.16 18.57 15.24
C GLU A 8 20.21 18.30 14.06
N LEU A 9 20.12 17.04 13.62
CA LEU A 9 19.27 16.64 12.49
C LEU A 9 17.78 16.93 12.76
N LEU A 10 17.34 16.76 14.01
CA LEU A 10 15.97 17.03 14.42
C LEU A 10 15.69 18.53 14.59
N ASN A 11 16.71 19.40 14.59
CA ASN A 11 16.64 20.78 15.05
C ASN A 11 16.05 20.86 16.47
N ALA A 12 16.57 20.04 17.37
CA ALA A 12 16.07 19.92 18.72
C ALA A 12 16.82 20.80 19.72
N THR A 13 16.09 21.30 20.72
CA THR A 13 16.68 21.90 21.92
C THR A 13 17.06 20.78 22.88
N LEU A 14 18.35 20.71 23.26
CA LEU A 14 18.80 19.82 24.33
C LEU A 14 18.29 20.33 25.68
N ILE A 15 17.48 19.51 26.36
CA ILE A 15 16.93 19.82 27.69
C ILE A 15 17.82 19.24 28.79
N HIS A 16 18.33 18.03 28.56
CA HIS A 16 19.21 17.35 29.49
C HIS A 16 20.18 16.42 28.75
N GLU A 17 21.44 16.46 29.17
CA GLU A 17 22.53 15.65 28.62
C GLU A 17 22.68 14.36 29.44
N GLY A 18 22.59 13.21 28.76
CA GLY A 18 22.80 11.90 29.36
C GLY A 18 24.25 11.42 29.29
N SER A 19 24.51 10.23 29.84
CA SER A 19 25.85 9.61 29.86
C SER A 19 26.14 8.76 28.62
N VAL A 20 25.11 8.22 27.96
CA VAL A 20 25.27 7.41 26.74
C VAL A 20 25.27 8.30 25.50
N LEU A 21 26.30 8.19 24.66
CA LEU A 21 26.50 9.10 23.52
C LEU A 21 25.84 8.65 22.20
N SER A 22 25.32 7.42 22.12
CA SER A 22 24.73 6.89 20.88
C SER A 22 23.51 6.03 21.11
N VAL A 23 22.57 6.06 20.16
CA VAL A 23 21.42 5.14 20.10
C VAL A 23 21.62 4.03 19.07
N GLU A 24 21.05 2.86 19.35
CA GLU A 24 21.10 1.67 18.50
C GLU A 24 19.93 1.57 17.52
N GLY A 25 18.85 2.30 17.79
CA GLY A 25 17.65 2.28 16.96
C GLY A 25 16.66 3.37 17.36
N PHE A 26 15.48 3.30 16.78
CA PHE A 26 14.47 4.35 16.88
C PHE A 26 13.09 3.73 16.97
N ALA A 27 12.21 4.31 17.77
CA ALA A 27 10.81 3.89 17.88
C ALA A 27 9.90 5.09 18.14
N ILE A 28 8.69 5.03 17.61
CA ILE A 28 7.60 6.00 17.89
C ILE A 28 6.51 5.40 18.78
N ASN A 29 6.54 4.08 19.01
CA ASN A 29 5.56 3.34 19.80
C ASN A 29 6.28 2.40 20.77
N LEU A 30 5.65 2.13 21.92
CA LEU A 30 6.26 1.32 22.97
C LEU A 30 6.45 -0.15 22.60
N ASN A 31 5.73 -0.67 21.61
CA ASN A 31 5.79 -2.08 21.22
C ASN A 31 7.07 -2.40 20.43
N GLU A 32 7.53 -1.45 19.63
CA GLU A 32 8.76 -1.55 18.83
C GLU A 32 10.00 -1.06 19.59
N LEU A 33 9.82 -0.40 20.74
CA LEU A 33 10.91 0.12 21.56
C LEU A 33 11.76 -1.00 22.19
N LYS A 34 13.07 -0.90 22.02
CA LYS A 34 14.08 -1.74 22.67
C LYS A 34 15.01 -0.88 23.53
N ALA A 35 15.70 -1.51 24.47
CA ALA A 35 16.76 -0.85 25.21
C ALA A 35 17.80 -0.29 24.23
N GLY A 36 18.31 0.91 24.51
CA GLY A 36 19.29 1.60 23.68
C GLY A 36 18.70 2.46 22.55
N PHE A 37 17.37 2.53 22.41
CA PHE A 37 16.73 3.27 21.32
C PHE A 37 16.46 4.74 21.68
N ALA A 38 16.34 5.58 20.66
CA ALA A 38 15.67 6.87 20.75
C ALA A 38 14.14 6.68 20.63
N PHE A 39 13.38 7.38 21.47
CA PHE A 39 11.93 7.30 21.50
C PHE A 39 11.30 8.66 21.17
N PHE A 40 10.41 8.69 20.18
CA PHE A 40 9.72 9.88 19.70
C PHE A 40 8.26 9.82 20.12
N ASN A 41 7.82 10.66 21.07
CA ASN A 41 6.43 10.63 21.53
C ASN A 41 6.04 11.92 22.26
N ASN A 42 4.73 12.19 22.33
CA ASN A 42 4.17 13.31 23.08
C ASN A 42 3.35 12.86 24.31
N ASP A 43 3.00 11.58 24.40
CA ASP A 43 2.28 11.03 25.55
C ASP A 43 3.23 10.83 26.74
N LYS A 44 2.97 11.57 27.83
CA LYS A 44 3.79 11.53 29.05
C LYS A 44 3.85 10.15 29.69
N LYS A 45 2.75 9.39 29.68
CA LYS A 45 2.72 8.04 30.27
C LYS A 45 3.57 7.09 29.44
N GLU A 46 3.51 7.20 28.11
CA GLU A 46 4.35 6.39 27.25
C GLU A 46 5.82 6.75 27.40
N ILE A 47 6.16 8.03 27.52
CA ILE A 47 7.53 8.48 27.78
C ILE A 47 8.07 7.89 29.08
N THR A 48 7.34 7.99 30.20
CA THR A 48 7.73 7.38 31.48
C THR A 48 7.97 5.87 31.33
N GLN A 49 7.15 5.18 30.53
CA GLN A 49 7.33 3.75 30.25
C GLN A 49 8.56 3.49 29.36
N ALA A 50 8.83 4.36 28.38
CA ALA A 50 9.97 4.24 27.48
C ALA A 50 11.29 4.38 28.23
N VAL A 51 11.37 5.33 29.16
CA VAL A 51 12.52 5.49 30.08
C VAL A 51 12.76 4.18 30.85
N LYS A 52 11.72 3.62 31.46
CA LYS A 52 11.80 2.33 32.19
C LYS A 52 12.18 1.15 31.29
N LYS A 53 11.84 1.19 30.00
CA LYS A 53 12.25 0.19 29.00
C LYS A 53 13.69 0.37 28.49
N GLY A 54 14.41 1.37 28.99
CA GLY A 54 15.82 1.61 28.66
C GLY A 54 16.02 2.43 27.38
N ALA A 55 15.11 3.34 27.04
CA ALA A 55 15.36 4.32 25.98
C ALA A 55 16.54 5.22 26.38
N TYR A 56 17.45 5.50 25.45
CA TYR A 56 18.64 6.35 25.68
C TYR A 56 18.44 7.81 25.27
N ALA A 57 17.40 8.08 24.49
CA ALA A 57 17.00 9.45 24.17
C ALA A 57 15.47 9.55 24.09
N ILE A 58 14.91 10.62 24.66
CA ILE A 58 13.51 10.98 24.50
C ILE A 58 13.40 12.25 23.67
N ILE A 59 12.54 12.23 22.65
CA ILE A 59 12.24 13.35 21.77
C ILE A 59 10.75 13.65 21.84
N THR A 60 10.40 14.88 22.21
CA THR A 60 9.00 15.30 22.39
C THR A 60 8.78 16.76 22.02
N GLU A 61 7.54 17.14 21.69
CA GLU A 61 7.13 18.55 21.58
C GLU A 61 6.90 19.20 22.94
N ASN A 62 6.53 18.39 23.92
CA ASN A 62 6.05 18.86 25.20
C ASN A 62 7.19 19.17 26.16
N ASP A 63 6.94 20.04 27.12
CA ASP A 63 7.84 20.18 28.27
C ASP A 63 7.89 18.85 29.03
N ILE A 64 9.11 18.42 29.33
CA ILE A 64 9.42 17.09 29.88
C ILE A 64 10.09 17.20 31.24
N THR A 65 9.69 16.33 32.16
CA THR A 65 10.36 16.15 33.43
C THR A 65 11.49 15.14 33.26
N ILE A 66 12.68 15.49 33.73
CA ILE A 66 13.86 14.61 33.69
C ILE A 66 13.66 13.54 34.77
N GLU A 67 13.26 12.33 34.35
CA GLU A 67 13.05 11.19 35.26
C GLU A 67 14.34 10.38 35.47
N ASP A 68 15.18 10.30 34.45
CA ASP A 68 16.46 9.59 34.47
C ASP A 68 17.56 10.55 34.01
N LYS A 69 18.64 10.71 34.79
CA LYS A 69 19.72 11.63 34.45
C LYS A 69 20.76 11.04 33.52
N ASP A 70 20.70 9.74 33.23
CA ASP A 70 21.64 9.04 32.37
C ASP A 70 21.26 9.09 30.89
N ILE A 71 20.05 9.53 30.56
CA ILE A 71 19.54 9.55 29.18
C ILE A 71 19.37 10.97 28.66
N PHE A 72 19.35 11.13 27.34
CA PHE A 72 19.16 12.43 26.71
C PHE A 72 17.68 12.81 26.63
N TYR A 73 17.39 14.09 26.82
CA TYR A 73 16.07 14.66 26.59
C TYR A 73 16.14 15.82 25.60
N PHE A 74 15.35 15.70 24.54
CA PHE A 74 15.25 16.69 23.48
C PHE A 74 13.82 17.21 23.37
N ARG A 75 13.71 18.52 23.19
CA ARG A 75 12.45 19.16 22.82
C ARG A 75 12.53 19.63 21.36
N VAL A 76 11.52 19.30 20.57
CA VAL A 76 11.34 19.79 19.20
C VAL A 76 10.11 20.67 19.11
N GLU A 77 10.05 21.60 18.14
CA GLU A 77 8.85 22.44 17.97
C GLU A 77 7.66 21.66 17.39
N ASN A 78 7.95 20.70 16.51
CA ASN A 78 6.97 19.84 15.86
C ASN A 78 7.59 18.48 15.56
N LEU A 79 7.02 17.42 16.15
CA LEU A 79 7.49 16.05 16.09
C LEU A 79 7.33 15.47 14.69
N GLU A 80 6.21 15.76 14.00
CA GLU A 80 6.03 15.34 12.61
C GLU A 80 7.15 15.89 11.71
N GLN A 81 7.46 17.18 11.81
CA GLN A 81 8.54 17.79 11.04
C GLN A 81 9.91 17.25 11.42
N ALA A 82 10.16 16.99 12.71
CA ALA A 82 11.39 16.38 13.16
C ALA A 82 11.56 14.97 12.58
N LEU A 83 10.49 14.16 12.60
CA LEU A 83 10.46 12.83 11.97
C LEU A 83 10.66 12.90 10.46
N VAL A 84 10.07 13.87 9.77
CA VAL A 84 10.28 14.09 8.33
C VAL A 84 11.76 14.38 8.04
N ARG A 85 12.40 15.30 8.77
CA ARG A 85 13.84 15.60 8.61
C ARG A 85 14.69 14.36 8.82
N PHE A 86 14.40 13.63 9.90
CA PHE A 86 15.11 12.42 10.25
C PHE A 86 14.96 11.32 9.18
N LEU A 87 13.72 11.01 8.78
CA LEU A 87 13.45 9.96 7.81
C LEU A 87 13.95 10.33 6.42
N ARG A 88 13.94 11.61 6.03
CA ARG A 88 14.56 12.06 4.79
C ARG A 88 16.05 11.75 4.77
N PHE A 89 16.78 12.13 5.82
CA PHE A 89 18.20 11.79 5.95
C PHE A 89 18.43 10.27 5.92
N PHE A 90 17.61 9.52 6.67
CA PHE A 90 17.74 8.07 6.75
C PHE A 90 17.49 7.38 5.40
N CYS A 91 16.46 7.80 4.67
CA CYS A 91 16.11 7.24 3.36
C CYS A 91 17.17 7.59 2.30
N GLU A 92 17.77 8.78 2.39
CA GLU A 92 18.86 9.18 1.52
C GLU A 92 20.14 8.36 1.78
N ASP A 93 20.51 8.12 3.05
CA ASP A 93 21.61 7.21 3.43
C ASP A 93 21.39 5.77 2.91
N LYS A 94 20.12 5.33 2.88
CA LYS A 94 19.74 4.01 2.35
C LYS A 94 19.55 4.00 0.84
N GLU A 95 19.74 5.11 0.14
CA GLU A 95 19.48 5.20 -1.30
C GLU A 95 18.06 4.70 -1.65
N CYS A 96 17.06 4.98 -0.80
CA CYS A 96 15.68 4.58 -1.05
C CYS A 96 15.13 5.26 -2.30
N GLU A 97 14.33 4.53 -3.07
CA GLU A 97 13.69 5.03 -4.29
C GLU A 97 12.22 5.36 -4.01
N PHE A 98 11.77 6.55 -4.40
CA PHE A 98 10.39 6.99 -4.19
C PHE A 98 9.68 7.21 -5.53
N LEU A 99 8.67 6.39 -5.79
CA LEU A 99 7.93 6.38 -7.05
C LEU A 99 6.50 6.90 -6.88
N LEU A 100 6.14 7.83 -7.75
CA LEU A 100 4.79 8.37 -7.82
C LEU A 100 3.94 7.54 -8.79
N PHE A 101 2.78 7.06 -8.30
CA PHE A 101 1.81 6.30 -9.07
C PHE A 101 0.41 6.88 -8.93
N LYS A 102 -0.52 6.53 -9.83
CA LYS A 102 -1.94 6.80 -9.58
C LYS A 102 -2.45 5.86 -8.49
N SER A 103 -3.48 6.29 -7.76
CA SER A 103 -4.02 5.52 -6.63
C SER A 103 -4.45 4.09 -7.03
N TYR A 104 -5.07 3.93 -8.21
CA TYR A 104 -5.48 2.64 -8.78
C TYR A 104 -4.33 1.76 -9.29
N GLU A 105 -3.09 2.26 -9.30
CA GLU A 105 -1.89 1.50 -9.69
C GLU A 105 -1.09 1.01 -8.48
N LEU A 106 -1.43 1.46 -7.26
CA LEU A 106 -0.69 1.09 -6.05
C LEU A 106 -0.82 -0.41 -5.72
N SER A 107 -1.95 -1.04 -6.04
CA SER A 107 -2.11 -2.49 -5.88
C SER A 107 -1.22 -3.28 -6.84
N LEU A 108 -1.04 -2.79 -8.07
CA LEU A 108 -0.07 -3.34 -9.02
C LEU A 108 1.35 -3.23 -8.45
N CYS A 109 1.70 -2.12 -7.80
CA CYS A 109 2.99 -1.98 -7.13
C CYS A 109 3.19 -3.04 -6.01
N LYS A 110 2.13 -3.39 -5.26
CA LYS A 110 2.18 -4.51 -4.28
C LYS A 110 2.48 -5.85 -4.96
N ALA A 111 1.96 -6.08 -6.16
CA ALA A 111 2.26 -7.28 -6.94
C ALA A 111 3.76 -7.41 -7.23
N PHE A 112 4.46 -6.29 -7.41
CA PHE A 112 5.93 -6.24 -7.57
C PHE A 112 6.70 -6.14 -6.25
N TYR A 113 6.04 -6.37 -5.11
CA TYR A 113 6.64 -6.31 -3.77
C TYR A 113 7.19 -4.94 -3.40
N PHE A 114 6.71 -3.86 -4.05
CA PHE A 114 7.08 -2.50 -3.65
C PHE A 114 6.34 -2.09 -2.38
N ASN A 115 6.96 -1.23 -1.59
CA ASN A 115 6.40 -0.76 -0.33
C ASN A 115 5.42 0.39 -0.56
N ILE A 116 4.14 0.16 -0.28
CA ILE A 116 3.12 1.22 -0.40
C ILE A 116 3.07 2.04 0.88
N LEU A 117 3.27 3.34 0.78
CA LEU A 117 3.12 4.29 1.89
C LEU A 117 1.65 4.63 2.13
N LYS A 118 1.34 5.20 3.30
CA LYS A 118 -0.02 5.60 3.69
C LYS A 118 -0.23 7.11 3.74
N GLY A 119 0.80 7.91 3.44
CA GLY A 119 0.69 9.37 3.44
C GLY A 119 0.71 9.99 4.84
N ASN A 120 1.14 9.23 5.84
CA ASN A 120 1.22 9.68 7.22
C ASN A 120 2.55 9.22 7.82
N ILE A 121 3.38 10.18 8.26
CA ILE A 121 4.75 9.89 8.69
C ILE A 121 4.81 8.94 9.87
N PHE A 122 3.86 9.04 10.81
CA PHE A 122 3.81 8.19 11.99
C PHE A 122 3.44 6.77 11.59
N VAL A 123 2.50 6.60 10.65
CA VAL A 123 2.10 5.27 10.18
C VAL A 123 3.19 4.61 9.31
N ASP A 124 3.91 5.42 8.54
CA ASP A 124 4.95 4.94 7.63
C ASP A 124 6.33 4.78 8.30
N PHE A 125 6.53 5.35 9.50
CA PHE A 125 7.81 5.40 10.21
C PHE A 125 8.50 4.04 10.28
N GLU A 126 7.81 3.02 10.78
CA GLU A 126 8.37 1.68 10.97
C GLU A 126 8.84 1.07 9.65
N LYS A 127 8.12 1.34 8.56
CA LYS A 127 8.48 0.83 7.24
C LYS A 127 9.72 1.52 6.68
N LEU A 128 9.81 2.83 6.88
CA LEU A 128 10.92 3.66 6.40
C LEU A 128 12.20 3.42 7.21
N ILE A 129 12.09 3.26 8.54
CA ILE A 129 13.27 3.05 9.40
C ILE A 129 13.88 1.64 9.24
N LYS A 130 13.06 0.66 8.87
CA LYS A 130 13.49 -0.71 8.57
C LYS A 130 13.94 -0.88 7.11
N ALA A 131 13.98 0.21 6.33
CA ALA A 131 14.34 0.17 4.92
C ALA A 131 15.76 -0.36 4.69
N LYS A 132 15.88 -1.23 3.70
CA LYS A 132 17.13 -1.73 3.17
C LYS A 132 17.67 -0.79 2.11
N LYS A 133 18.96 -0.96 1.80
CA LYS A 133 19.60 -0.21 0.74
C LYS A 133 18.87 -0.41 -0.60
N GLY A 134 18.51 0.68 -1.28
CA GLY A 134 17.84 0.65 -2.58
C GLY A 134 16.37 0.20 -2.54
N GLU A 135 15.74 0.20 -1.36
CA GLU A 135 14.35 -0.23 -1.23
C GLU A 135 13.38 0.77 -1.87
N ILE A 136 12.35 0.25 -2.54
CA ILE A 136 11.42 1.05 -3.34
C ILE A 136 10.13 1.29 -2.54
N PHE A 137 9.78 2.56 -2.43
CA PHE A 137 8.55 3.05 -1.83
C PHE A 137 7.67 3.71 -2.89
N CYS A 138 6.36 3.46 -2.82
CA CYS A 138 5.37 4.01 -3.75
C CYS A 138 4.26 4.72 -3.01
N TYR A 139 3.80 5.84 -3.57
CA TYR A 139 2.60 6.53 -3.11
C TYR A 139 1.94 7.30 -4.24
N CYS A 140 0.75 7.85 -3.98
CA CYS A 140 -0.02 8.60 -4.98
C CYS A 140 -0.04 10.12 -4.79
N GLU A 141 0.50 10.63 -3.68
CA GLU A 141 0.60 12.07 -3.44
C GLU A 141 2.05 12.54 -3.47
N GLU A 142 2.35 13.35 -4.49
CA GLU A 142 3.67 13.93 -4.71
C GLU A 142 4.15 14.78 -3.52
N ASN A 143 3.25 15.58 -2.93
CA ASN A 143 3.56 16.42 -1.78
C ASN A 143 4.09 15.62 -0.58
N TYR A 144 3.56 14.41 -0.37
CA TYR A 144 4.03 13.55 0.71
C TYR A 144 5.41 12.96 0.38
N LEU A 145 5.60 12.45 -0.84
CA LEU A 145 6.89 11.91 -1.26
C LEU A 145 8.01 12.95 -1.22
N ASN A 146 7.72 14.19 -1.65
CA ASN A 146 8.69 15.29 -1.66
C ASN A 146 9.09 15.76 -0.24
N LYS A 147 8.38 15.32 0.82
CA LYS A 147 8.86 15.49 2.21
C LYS A 147 10.03 14.54 2.52
N LEU A 148 10.01 13.33 1.94
CA LEU A 148 10.94 12.22 2.22
C LEU A 148 12.15 12.19 1.30
N CYS A 149 12.04 12.74 0.09
CA CYS A 149 13.13 12.77 -0.89
C CYS A 149 13.19 14.10 -1.63
N ALA A 150 14.36 14.45 -2.18
CA ALA A 150 14.52 15.66 -2.99
C ALA A 150 13.68 15.63 -4.28
N TYR A 151 13.56 14.44 -4.90
CA TYR A 151 12.81 14.26 -6.13
C TYR A 151 12.06 12.92 -6.09
N SER A 152 10.73 12.99 -6.03
CA SER A 152 9.91 11.83 -6.38
C SER A 152 9.76 11.78 -7.90
N HIS A 153 9.77 10.58 -8.48
CA HIS A 153 9.70 10.44 -9.93
C HIS A 153 8.55 9.54 -10.34
N SER A 154 7.83 9.96 -11.37
CA SER A 154 6.94 9.08 -12.12
C SER A 154 7.77 8.20 -13.04
N LEU A 155 7.33 6.97 -13.27
CA LEU A 155 8.00 6.10 -14.22
C LEU A 155 7.85 6.61 -15.65
N LYS A 156 8.95 6.55 -16.41
CA LYS A 156 8.98 6.85 -17.84
C LYS A 156 8.00 5.93 -18.58
N ASP A 157 7.44 6.43 -19.67
CA ASP A 157 6.68 5.57 -20.58
C ASP A 157 7.58 4.48 -21.15
N ALA A 158 7.02 3.27 -21.29
CA ALA A 158 7.72 2.11 -21.80
C ALA A 158 6.99 1.55 -23.02
N ASN A 159 7.74 1.19 -24.06
CA ASN A 159 7.18 0.57 -25.24
C ASN A 159 6.74 -0.88 -24.93
N PHE A 160 5.53 -1.23 -25.33
CA PHE A 160 5.01 -2.59 -25.23
C PHE A 160 4.09 -2.92 -26.41
N THR A 161 3.97 -4.21 -26.71
CA THR A 161 3.05 -4.74 -27.71
C THR A 161 2.12 -5.75 -27.07
N LEU A 162 0.80 -5.53 -27.19
CA LEU A 162 -0.21 -6.51 -26.80
C LEU A 162 -0.38 -7.55 -27.90
N LEU A 163 -0.27 -8.83 -27.56
CA LEU A 163 -0.31 -9.92 -28.56
C LEU A 163 -1.65 -10.65 -28.63
N SER A 164 -2.38 -10.75 -27.52
CA SER A 164 -3.69 -11.41 -27.51
C SER A 164 -4.60 -10.87 -26.40
N ARG A 165 -5.91 -10.81 -26.70
CA ARG A 165 -6.99 -10.48 -25.77
C ARG A 165 -8.03 -11.61 -25.75
N SER A 166 -7.64 -12.81 -25.32
CA SER A 166 -8.60 -13.92 -25.18
C SER A 166 -9.64 -13.63 -24.09
N SER A 167 -9.29 -12.81 -23.09
CA SER A 167 -10.16 -12.29 -22.04
C SER A 167 -9.69 -10.89 -21.62
N PHE A 168 -10.54 -10.11 -20.94
CA PHE A 168 -10.15 -8.82 -20.36
C PHE A 168 -9.23 -8.97 -19.15
N PHE A 169 -9.23 -10.14 -18.51
CA PHE A 169 -8.48 -10.41 -17.28
C PHE A 169 -7.15 -11.12 -17.53
N PHE A 170 -6.87 -11.50 -18.78
CA PHE A 170 -5.60 -12.10 -19.17
C PHE A 170 -4.86 -11.23 -20.17
N THR A 171 -3.61 -10.93 -19.86
CA THR A 171 -2.75 -10.11 -20.71
C THR A 171 -1.56 -10.92 -21.20
N THR A 172 -1.36 -10.94 -22.52
CA THR A 172 -0.10 -11.38 -23.12
C THR A 172 0.54 -10.18 -23.81
N LEU A 173 1.76 -9.84 -23.40
CA LEU A 173 2.49 -8.69 -23.94
C LEU A 173 3.97 -8.99 -24.16
N ILE A 174 4.59 -8.21 -25.04
CA ILE A 174 6.04 -8.05 -25.12
C ILE A 174 6.37 -6.65 -24.65
N CYS A 175 7.28 -6.52 -23.68
CA CYS A 175 7.92 -5.25 -23.34
C CYS A 175 9.38 -5.54 -23.02
N GLU A 176 10.27 -4.58 -23.27
CA GLU A 176 11.67 -4.72 -22.86
C GLU A 176 12.39 -5.97 -23.41
N ASN A 177 11.99 -6.45 -24.60
CA ASN A 177 12.41 -7.72 -25.23
C ASN A 177 12.08 -8.98 -24.41
N LEU A 178 11.17 -8.87 -23.43
CA LEU A 178 10.67 -9.97 -22.61
C LEU A 178 9.24 -10.31 -23.04
N TYR A 179 8.97 -11.61 -23.18
CA TYR A 179 7.64 -12.12 -23.51
C TYR A 179 6.92 -12.58 -22.24
N PHE A 180 5.82 -11.90 -21.91
CA PHE A 180 4.96 -12.24 -20.78
C PHE A 180 3.67 -12.87 -21.28
N LYS A 181 3.49 -14.16 -21.01
CA LYS A 181 2.35 -14.95 -21.48
C LYS A 181 1.28 -15.10 -20.42
N ASN A 182 0.03 -14.82 -20.81
CA ASN A 182 -1.17 -15.13 -20.03
C ASN A 182 -1.13 -14.65 -18.57
N LEU A 183 -0.66 -13.42 -18.35
CA LEU A 183 -0.67 -12.77 -17.05
C LEU A 183 -2.12 -12.63 -16.57
N ASN A 184 -2.42 -13.06 -15.34
CA ASN A 184 -3.71 -12.80 -14.68
C ASN A 184 -3.79 -11.33 -14.24
N LEU A 185 -3.79 -10.44 -15.23
CA LEU A 185 -3.77 -9.01 -15.07
C LEU A 185 -4.65 -8.41 -16.16
N PRO A 186 -5.57 -7.49 -15.82
CA PRO A 186 -6.37 -6.84 -16.82
C PRO A 186 -5.57 -6.00 -17.83
N PHE A 187 -5.97 -6.01 -19.10
CA PHE A 187 -5.15 -5.46 -20.21
C PHE A 187 -4.82 -3.96 -20.09
N PHE A 188 -5.66 -3.18 -19.42
CA PHE A 188 -5.42 -1.75 -19.24
C PHE A 188 -4.30 -1.45 -18.22
N TYR A 189 -3.88 -2.43 -17.41
CA TYR A 189 -2.67 -2.32 -16.59
C TYR A 189 -1.39 -2.63 -17.38
N ALA A 190 -1.46 -3.04 -18.64
CA ALA A 190 -0.28 -3.42 -19.42
C ALA A 190 0.74 -2.28 -19.55
N ASN A 191 0.27 -1.03 -19.66
CA ASN A 191 1.15 0.14 -19.69
C ASN A 191 1.91 0.27 -18.36
N SER A 192 1.20 0.33 -17.22
CA SER A 192 1.79 0.45 -15.89
C SER A 192 2.74 -0.71 -15.58
N PHE A 193 2.36 -1.94 -15.98
CA PHE A 193 3.22 -3.12 -15.90
C PHE A 193 4.50 -2.92 -16.72
N ALA A 194 4.41 -2.49 -17.98
CA ALA A 194 5.58 -2.27 -18.83
C ALA A 194 6.51 -1.19 -18.26
N LYS A 195 5.97 -0.11 -17.67
CA LYS A 195 6.76 0.92 -16.99
C LYS A 195 7.56 0.34 -15.82
N ILE A 196 6.93 -0.49 -14.99
CA ILE A 196 7.60 -1.14 -13.85
C ILE A 196 8.70 -2.08 -14.35
N ILE A 197 8.44 -2.87 -15.39
CA ILE A 197 9.46 -3.76 -15.98
C ILE A 197 10.66 -2.98 -16.51
N SER A 198 10.42 -1.88 -17.23
CA SER A 198 11.48 -1.01 -17.76
C SER A 198 12.31 -0.41 -16.63
N PHE A 199 11.67 0.10 -15.58
CA PHE A 199 12.33 0.63 -14.39
C PHE A 199 13.21 -0.42 -13.68
N LEU A 200 12.68 -1.63 -13.45
CA LEU A 200 13.44 -2.70 -12.80
C LEU A 200 14.67 -3.11 -13.63
N LYS A 201 14.55 -3.15 -14.96
CA LYS A 201 15.69 -3.38 -15.85
C LYS A 201 16.71 -2.25 -15.81
N GLU A 202 16.27 -0.99 -15.85
CA GLU A 202 17.16 0.19 -15.74
C GLU A 202 17.99 0.13 -14.44
N LYS A 203 17.36 -0.29 -13.33
CA LYS A 203 18.02 -0.46 -12.02
C LYS A 203 18.76 -1.79 -11.85
N SER A 204 18.83 -2.63 -12.88
CA SER A 204 19.41 -3.99 -12.80
C SER A 204 18.83 -4.84 -11.65
N GLN A 205 17.56 -4.61 -11.30
CA GLN A 205 16.86 -5.36 -10.27
C GLN A 205 16.16 -6.58 -10.85
N LYS A 206 16.03 -7.62 -10.02
CA LYS A 206 15.35 -8.85 -10.42
C LYS A 206 13.85 -8.58 -10.59
N ILE A 207 13.31 -9.01 -11.72
CA ILE A 207 11.88 -8.96 -11.99
C ILE A 207 11.20 -10.13 -11.25
N ILE A 208 10.43 -9.80 -10.23
CA ILE A 208 9.57 -10.74 -9.48
C ILE A 208 8.22 -10.06 -9.31
N PHE A 209 7.13 -10.80 -9.55
CA PHE A 209 5.78 -10.32 -9.25
C PHE A 209 4.84 -11.47 -8.91
N ASP A 210 3.81 -11.15 -8.12
CA ASP A 210 2.71 -12.03 -7.74
C ASP A 210 1.39 -11.24 -7.75
N PHE A 211 0.54 -11.47 -8.75
CA PHE A 211 -0.73 -10.75 -8.89
C PHE A 211 -1.75 -11.10 -7.82
N ASN A 212 -1.54 -12.16 -7.03
CA ASN A 212 -2.41 -12.44 -5.88
C ASN A 212 -2.29 -11.38 -4.78
N LYS A 213 -1.28 -10.51 -4.84
CA LYS A 213 -1.11 -9.37 -3.94
C LYS A 213 -1.89 -8.12 -4.35
N ILE A 214 -2.53 -8.14 -5.51
CA ILE A 214 -3.48 -7.10 -5.90
C ILE A 214 -4.72 -7.25 -5.04
N ASP A 215 -5.06 -6.21 -4.29
CA ASP A 215 -6.05 -6.26 -3.21
C ASP A 215 -7.07 -5.11 -3.24
N ASP A 216 -7.09 -4.35 -4.34
CA ASP A 216 -8.04 -3.26 -4.57
C ASP A 216 -9.19 -3.66 -5.51
N PHE A 217 -9.10 -4.83 -6.15
CA PHE A 217 -10.24 -5.51 -6.78
C PHE A 217 -10.11 -7.03 -6.69
N LYS A 218 -11.24 -7.73 -6.76
CA LYS A 218 -11.35 -9.18 -6.97
C LYS A 218 -12.33 -9.46 -8.10
N ILE A 219 -12.12 -10.58 -8.79
CA ILE A 219 -12.99 -11.03 -9.89
C ILE A 219 -13.58 -12.38 -9.47
N TYR A 220 -14.90 -12.42 -9.34
CA TYR A 220 -15.65 -13.62 -8.98
C TYR A 220 -16.47 -14.09 -10.17
N PHE A 221 -16.13 -15.26 -10.70
CA PHE A 221 -16.96 -15.93 -11.70
C PHE A 221 -18.15 -16.58 -10.99
N ILE A 222 -19.32 -16.51 -11.61
CA ILE A 222 -20.56 -17.01 -11.02
C ILE A 222 -21.28 -17.98 -11.96
N ASP A 223 -21.92 -19.01 -11.41
CA ASP A 223 -22.78 -19.90 -12.19
C ASP A 223 -24.20 -19.33 -12.39
N ASP A 224 -25.08 -20.11 -13.01
CA ASP A 224 -26.49 -19.75 -13.25
C ASP A 224 -27.30 -19.57 -11.94
N LYS A 225 -26.80 -20.10 -10.81
CA LYS A 225 -27.38 -19.90 -9.48
C LYS A 225 -26.80 -18.68 -8.76
N PHE A 226 -25.87 -17.96 -9.38
CA PHE A 226 -25.10 -16.86 -8.78
C PHE A 226 -24.19 -17.33 -7.64
N GLU A 227 -23.70 -18.57 -7.69
CA GLU A 227 -22.70 -19.08 -6.76
C GLU A 227 -21.29 -18.86 -7.31
N ILE A 228 -20.34 -18.48 -6.44
CA ILE A 228 -18.94 -18.28 -6.83
C ILE A 228 -18.36 -19.61 -7.32
N THR A 229 -17.72 -19.56 -8.48
CA THR A 229 -17.09 -20.70 -9.16
C THR A 229 -15.60 -20.45 -9.39
N PRO A 230 -14.80 -21.49 -9.70
CA PRO A 230 -13.39 -21.32 -10.03
C PRO A 230 -13.16 -20.29 -11.14
N PHE A 231 -12.05 -19.57 -11.06
CA PHE A 231 -11.74 -18.49 -11.99
C PHE A 231 -11.77 -18.96 -13.45
N GLY A 232 -12.53 -18.24 -14.30
CA GLY A 232 -12.64 -18.53 -15.73
C GLY A 232 -13.57 -19.70 -16.09
N SER A 233 -14.23 -20.33 -15.11
CA SER A 233 -15.14 -21.47 -15.36
C SER A 233 -16.55 -21.07 -15.83
N SER A 234 -16.90 -19.79 -15.72
CA SER A 234 -18.18 -19.23 -16.19
C SER A 234 -17.99 -18.11 -17.21
N SER A 235 -19.07 -17.81 -17.93
CA SER A 235 -19.14 -16.66 -18.83
C SER A 235 -19.45 -15.34 -18.12
N GLN A 236 -20.01 -15.39 -16.89
CA GLN A 236 -20.38 -14.24 -16.09
C GLN A 236 -19.43 -14.04 -14.91
N ALA A 237 -19.08 -12.78 -14.63
CA ALA A 237 -18.30 -12.44 -13.44
C ALA A 237 -18.70 -11.10 -12.82
N PHE A 238 -18.62 -11.03 -11.49
CA PHE A 238 -18.58 -9.79 -10.76
C PHE A 238 -17.14 -9.30 -10.60
N ILE A 239 -16.93 -8.01 -10.83
CA ILE A 239 -15.69 -7.31 -10.50
C ILE A 239 -16.01 -6.50 -9.25
N VAL A 240 -15.46 -6.90 -8.12
CA VAL A 240 -15.71 -6.25 -6.83
C VAL A 240 -14.51 -5.38 -6.50
N SER A 241 -14.74 -4.09 -6.31
CA SER A 241 -13.74 -3.15 -5.77
C SER A 241 -14.14 -2.77 -4.36
N ASN A 242 -13.20 -2.69 -3.43
CA ASN A 242 -13.42 -2.12 -2.09
C ASN A 242 -12.96 -0.64 -2.01
N ASN A 243 -12.43 -0.11 -3.12
CA ASN A 243 -11.83 1.20 -3.21
C ASN A 243 -12.55 2.05 -4.27
N GLN A 244 -12.95 3.27 -3.90
CA GLN A 244 -13.67 4.19 -4.81
C GLN A 244 -12.83 4.56 -6.05
N ASN A 245 -11.53 4.82 -5.89
CA ASN A 245 -10.67 5.21 -7.00
C ASN A 245 -10.51 4.07 -8.00
N THR A 246 -10.31 2.84 -7.51
CA THR A 246 -10.25 1.64 -8.35
C THR A 246 -11.60 1.41 -9.04
N PHE A 247 -12.71 1.56 -8.33
CA PHE A 247 -14.05 1.43 -8.90
C PHE A 247 -14.28 2.40 -10.07
N GLU A 248 -14.01 3.70 -9.88
CA GLU A 248 -14.18 4.69 -10.95
C GLU A 248 -13.21 4.46 -12.12
N PHE A 249 -11.97 4.02 -11.84
CA PHE A 249 -11.01 3.66 -12.88
C PHE A 249 -11.50 2.50 -13.75
N TRP A 250 -11.98 1.42 -13.14
CA TRP A 250 -12.55 0.28 -13.86
C TRP A 250 -13.78 0.68 -14.67
N LYS A 251 -14.67 1.48 -14.08
CA LYS A 251 -15.85 2.02 -14.76
C LYS A 251 -15.47 2.83 -16.01
N GLU A 252 -14.44 3.66 -15.94
CA GLU A 252 -13.92 4.41 -17.09
C GLU A 252 -13.36 3.48 -18.17
N LYS A 253 -12.50 2.51 -17.80
CA LYS A 253 -11.86 1.60 -18.76
C LYS A 253 -12.82 0.62 -19.45
N PHE A 254 -13.94 0.29 -18.80
CA PHE A 254 -14.92 -0.65 -19.34
C PHE A 254 -16.17 0.01 -19.93
N LYS A 255 -16.26 1.35 -19.97
CA LYS A 255 -17.45 2.08 -20.44
C LYS A 255 -17.99 1.62 -21.81
N ASN A 256 -17.11 1.18 -22.71
CA ASN A 256 -17.47 0.76 -24.08
C ASN A 256 -17.42 -0.76 -24.29
N ILE A 257 -17.28 -1.54 -23.21
CA ILE A 257 -17.24 -2.99 -23.30
C ILE A 257 -18.67 -3.53 -23.36
N LYS A 258 -18.96 -4.32 -24.39
CA LYS A 258 -20.25 -4.97 -24.57
C LYS A 258 -20.58 -5.85 -23.36
N ASP A 259 -21.82 -5.77 -22.89
CA ASP A 259 -22.36 -6.54 -21.75
C ASP A 259 -21.62 -6.30 -20.41
N PHE A 260 -20.86 -5.20 -20.30
CA PHE A 260 -20.38 -4.68 -19.04
C PHE A 260 -21.46 -3.82 -18.39
N LYS A 261 -21.66 -4.00 -17.08
CA LYS A 261 -22.70 -3.34 -16.30
C LYS A 261 -22.15 -2.84 -14.97
N ILE A 262 -22.75 -1.78 -14.45
CA ILE A 262 -22.40 -1.23 -13.14
C ILE A 262 -23.57 -1.44 -12.20
N ALA A 263 -23.31 -2.05 -11.05
CA ALA A 263 -24.27 -2.18 -9.97
C ALA A 263 -23.93 -1.25 -8.81
N SER A 264 -24.92 -0.57 -8.25
CA SER A 264 -24.71 0.32 -7.11
C SER A 264 -25.83 0.25 -6.10
N LYS A 265 -25.45 0.24 -4.83
CA LYS A 265 -26.39 0.15 -3.71
C LYS A 265 -27.21 1.43 -3.60
N ASN A 266 -28.54 1.31 -3.61
CA ASN A 266 -29.48 2.42 -3.44
C ASN A 266 -29.20 3.63 -4.36
N SER A 267 -28.69 3.41 -5.58
CA SER A 267 -28.32 4.47 -6.51
C SER A 267 -29.05 4.34 -7.84
N LEU A 268 -29.48 5.47 -8.40
CA LEU A 268 -30.08 5.54 -9.74
C LEU A 268 -29.04 5.83 -10.84
N PHE A 269 -27.79 6.12 -10.47
CA PHE A 269 -26.71 6.45 -11.40
C PHE A 269 -25.88 5.21 -11.77
N CYS A 270 -26.56 4.11 -12.12
CA CYS A 270 -25.94 2.83 -12.48
C CYS A 270 -26.85 2.04 -13.45
N ASP A 271 -26.34 0.93 -13.99
CA ASP A 271 -27.18 0.02 -14.79
C ASP A 271 -28.14 -0.78 -13.89
N PHE A 272 -27.68 -1.14 -12.68
CA PHE A 272 -28.42 -1.97 -11.74
C PHE A 272 -28.39 -1.41 -10.32
N SER A 273 -29.55 -0.98 -9.83
CA SER A 273 -29.71 -0.60 -8.43
C SER A 273 -30.09 -1.80 -7.58
N TYR A 274 -29.51 -1.92 -6.39
CA TYR A 274 -29.83 -2.98 -5.43
C TYR A 274 -29.92 -2.43 -3.99
N ASN A 275 -30.73 -3.06 -3.14
CA ASN A 275 -30.88 -2.66 -1.74
C ASN A 275 -30.00 -3.52 -0.82
N GLN A 276 -29.97 -4.82 -1.10
CA GLN A 276 -29.16 -5.84 -0.43
C GLN A 276 -28.45 -6.69 -1.49
N LEU A 277 -27.32 -7.32 -1.14
CA LEU A 277 -26.53 -8.08 -2.11
C LEU A 277 -27.30 -9.25 -2.73
N SER A 278 -28.20 -9.89 -1.98
CA SER A 278 -29.07 -10.95 -2.50
C SER A 278 -29.94 -10.51 -3.68
N ASP A 279 -30.22 -9.21 -3.85
CA ASP A 279 -30.93 -8.69 -5.02
C ASP A 279 -30.12 -8.86 -6.32
N LEU A 280 -28.79 -8.95 -6.24
CA LEU A 280 -27.94 -9.14 -7.41
C LEU A 280 -28.18 -10.49 -8.11
N ARG A 281 -28.75 -11.48 -7.40
CA ARG A 281 -29.15 -12.78 -7.99
C ARG A 281 -30.26 -12.65 -9.04
N LYS A 282 -30.93 -11.49 -9.08
CA LYS A 282 -32.01 -11.19 -10.03
C LYS A 282 -31.48 -10.52 -11.31
N LEU A 283 -30.20 -10.15 -11.35
CA LEU A 283 -29.62 -9.47 -12.49
C LEU A 283 -29.61 -10.39 -13.72
N LYS A 284 -29.85 -9.79 -14.89
CA LYS A 284 -29.85 -10.49 -16.18
C LYS A 284 -29.09 -9.66 -17.20
N ASN A 285 -28.69 -10.30 -18.30
CA ASN A 285 -28.11 -9.63 -19.47
C ASN A 285 -26.82 -8.86 -19.16
N PHE A 286 -25.90 -9.48 -18.41
CA PHE A 286 -24.55 -8.98 -18.23
C PHE A 286 -23.55 -10.12 -18.43
N LYS A 287 -22.35 -9.76 -18.88
CA LYS A 287 -21.17 -10.62 -18.88
C LYS A 287 -20.27 -10.26 -17.72
N TYR A 288 -20.10 -8.97 -17.47
CA TYR A 288 -19.29 -8.47 -16.36
C TYR A 288 -20.07 -7.40 -15.60
N CYS A 289 -20.09 -7.48 -14.28
CA CYS A 289 -20.75 -6.49 -13.45
C CYS A 289 -19.78 -5.92 -12.42
N LEU A 290 -19.51 -4.62 -12.51
CA LEU A 290 -18.67 -3.90 -11.54
C LEU A 290 -19.51 -3.43 -10.35
N ILE A 291 -19.01 -3.67 -9.14
CA ILE A 291 -19.65 -3.30 -7.89
C ILE A 291 -18.60 -2.76 -6.89
N LEU A 292 -18.99 -1.75 -6.13
CA LEU A 292 -18.23 -1.26 -4.97
C LEU A 292 -18.79 -1.93 -3.72
N GLU A 293 -18.05 -2.85 -3.12
CA GLU A 293 -18.49 -3.59 -1.93
C GLU A 293 -17.29 -4.18 -1.17
N ASN A 294 -17.50 -4.51 0.11
CA ASN A 294 -16.54 -5.30 0.88
C ASN A 294 -16.47 -6.75 0.37
N TYR A 295 -15.25 -7.29 0.26
CA TYR A 295 -15.04 -8.64 -0.27
C TYR A 295 -15.65 -9.73 0.59
N ASP A 296 -15.47 -9.67 1.91
CA ASP A 296 -15.95 -10.70 2.84
C ASP A 296 -17.48 -10.75 2.85
N ILE A 297 -18.13 -9.59 2.81
CA ILE A 297 -19.60 -9.50 2.74
C ILE A 297 -20.11 -10.07 1.40
N PHE A 298 -19.40 -9.80 0.31
CA PHE A 298 -19.74 -10.34 -1.01
C PHE A 298 -19.55 -11.86 -1.05
N GLU A 299 -18.41 -12.37 -0.59
CA GLU A 299 -18.12 -13.81 -0.54
C GLU A 299 -19.16 -14.54 0.32
N GLN A 300 -19.50 -14.03 1.50
CA GLN A 300 -20.53 -14.64 2.37
C GLN A 300 -21.91 -14.75 1.71
N GLU A 301 -22.29 -13.80 0.85
CA GLU A 301 -23.58 -13.84 0.15
C GLU A 301 -23.59 -14.83 -1.01
N PHE A 302 -22.49 -14.96 -1.74
CA PHE A 302 -22.41 -15.71 -3.01
C PHE A 302 -21.60 -17.01 -2.96
N GLU A 303 -20.98 -17.35 -1.84
CA GLU A 303 -20.33 -18.64 -1.66
C GLU A 303 -21.32 -19.80 -1.77
N ASN A 304 -20.87 -20.89 -2.38
CA ASN A 304 -21.64 -22.13 -2.45
C ASN A 304 -21.70 -22.78 -1.06
N LYS A 305 -22.90 -22.86 -0.49
CA LYS A 305 -23.15 -23.41 0.85
C LYS A 305 -23.02 -24.95 0.93
N GLU A 306 -22.95 -25.66 -0.20
CA GLU A 306 -22.79 -27.12 -0.21
C GLU A 306 -21.37 -27.57 0.20
N ASN A 307 -20.36 -26.70 0.06
CA ASN A 307 -18.98 -26.95 0.51
C ASN A 307 -18.76 -26.76 2.03
N GLN A 308 -19.82 -26.45 2.79
CA GLN A 308 -19.78 -26.32 4.26
C GLN A 308 -20.32 -27.57 4.99
N THR A 309 -20.41 -28.72 4.33
CA THR A 309 -20.55 -29.98 5.08
C THR A 309 -19.18 -30.36 5.64
N PRO A 310 -19.01 -30.50 6.98
CA PRO A 310 -17.82 -31.15 7.49
C PRO A 310 -17.80 -32.56 6.91
N SER A 311 -16.76 -32.88 6.16
CA SER A 311 -16.43 -34.25 5.79
C SER A 311 -16.36 -35.07 7.07
N LEU A 312 -17.43 -35.81 7.37
CA LEU A 312 -17.41 -36.92 8.32
C LEU A 312 -16.77 -38.12 7.62
N PHE A 313 -15.49 -37.99 7.28
CA PHE A 313 -14.56 -39.08 6.98
C PHE A 313 -13.14 -38.61 7.28
#